data_AF-A0A317VKV1-F1
#
_entry.id   AF-A0A317VKV1-F1
#
_cell.length_a   1.000
_cell.length_b   1.000
_cell.length_c   1.000
_cell.angle_alpha   90.00
_cell.angle_beta   90.00
_cell.angle_gamma   90.00
#
_symmetry.space_group_name_H-M   'P 1'
#
loop_
_entity.id
_entity.type
_entity.pdbx_description
1 polymer ?
#
loop_
_entity_poly.entity_id
_entity_poly.type
_entity_poly.pdbx_seq_one_letter_code
_entity_poly.pdbx_strand_id
1 'polypeptide(L)'
;MVVITATLILGLFGVIWMYILWRAGYDVPLEIYELLYRNGWGRFAGPLLIISMAFTPDASEREQKVWIYKMWHVLDEEDRAKQKAFWLLAEEDTLANNVEILHDPELQAKLAHVQEGLGRFIPSLLELGLDKCQLEDERPDGAWTRYRSAKPGVSLESEKRRCTLRYGCCSRGCGCCEEVRACRFNGLFYQVKSHCTEYCGCCIRYRDSLKIEREVVPVGILPRDKYEEETRGRRRETFNPDVLNSQIPIPHFDFSADYRHTSPGFHDSPLRERPDPTMYFSDSEEEEETGMLLLEQRIVQEE
;
A
#
# COMPACT_ATOMS: atom_id res chain seq x y z
N MET A 1 -43.70 10.64 -27.19
CA MET A 1 -44.49 10.29 -25.99
C MET A 1 -44.54 8.78 -25.80
N VAL A 2 -45.25 8.01 -26.64
CA VAL A 2 -45.42 6.55 -26.49
C VAL A 2 -44.11 5.76 -26.31
N VAL A 3 -43.09 6.04 -27.11
CA VAL A 3 -41.78 5.34 -27.01
C VAL A 3 -41.13 5.56 -25.65
N ILE A 4 -41.12 6.81 -25.16
CA ILE A 4 -40.54 7.16 -23.86
C ILE A 4 -41.28 6.43 -22.74
N THR A 5 -42.62 6.42 -22.80
CA THR A 5 -43.45 5.73 -21.80
C THR A 5 -43.18 4.22 -21.79
N ALA A 6 -43.08 3.60 -22.96
CA ALA A 6 -42.77 2.18 -23.09
C ALA A 6 -41.36 1.84 -22.54
N THR A 7 -40.35 2.66 -22.84
CA THR A 7 -38.99 2.48 -22.31
C THR A 7 -38.95 2.57 -20.79
N LEU A 8 -39.68 3.53 -20.19
CA LEU A 8 -39.76 3.66 -18.73
C LEU A 8 -40.45 2.47 -18.08
N ILE A 9 -41.54 1.97 -18.68
CA ILE A 9 -42.26 0.79 -18.18
C ILE A 9 -41.35 -0.44 -18.22
N LEU A 10 -40.65 -0.68 -19.34
CA LEU A 10 -39.71 -1.79 -19.47
C LEU A 10 -38.54 -1.68 -18.49
N GLY A 11 -37.99 -0.48 -18.30
CA GLY A 11 -36.95 -0.22 -17.31
C GLY A 11 -37.41 -0.56 -15.88
N LEU A 12 -38.64 -0.16 -15.52
CA LEU A 12 -39.22 -0.46 -14.21
C LEU A 12 -39.47 -1.95 -14.01
N PHE A 13 -39.96 -2.66 -15.02
CA PHE A 13 -40.06 -4.13 -14.98
C PHE A 13 -38.69 -4.79 -14.81
N GLY A 14 -37.65 -4.28 -15.48
CA GLY A 14 -36.28 -4.75 -15.32
C GLY A 14 -35.78 -4.62 -13.88
N VAL A 15 -36.00 -3.46 -13.26
CA VAL A 15 -35.62 -3.21 -11.85
C VAL A 15 -36.40 -4.12 -10.90
N ILE A 16 -37.71 -4.26 -11.09
CA ILE A 16 -38.54 -5.17 -10.26
C ILE A 16 -38.06 -6.62 -10.41
N TRP A 17 -37.78 -7.06 -11.64
CA TRP A 17 -37.29 -8.40 -11.90
C TRP A 17 -35.94 -8.67 -11.23
N MET A 18 -35.00 -7.73 -11.33
CA MET A 18 -33.72 -7.81 -10.62
C MET A 18 -33.91 -7.90 -9.11
N TYR A 19 -34.82 -7.11 -8.54
CA TYR A 19 -35.14 -7.18 -7.11
C TYR A 19 -35.72 -8.55 -6.69
N ILE A 20 -36.58 -9.15 -7.53
CA ILE A 20 -37.12 -10.50 -7.28
C ILE A 20 -36.00 -11.54 -7.28
N LEU A 21 -35.12 -11.50 -8.29
CA LEU A 21 -33.99 -12.44 -8.39
C LEU A 21 -33.03 -12.28 -7.22
N TRP A 22 -32.76 -11.05 -6.79
CA TRP A 22 -31.96 -10.77 -5.61
C TRP A 22 -32.57 -11.35 -4.33
N ARG A 23 -33.89 -11.19 -4.13
CA ARG A 23 -34.62 -11.81 -3.01
C ARG A 23 -34.57 -13.34 -3.03
N ALA A 24 -34.40 -13.94 -4.22
CA ALA A 24 -34.20 -15.38 -4.38
C ALA A 24 -32.72 -15.82 -4.21
N GLY A 25 -31.80 -14.89 -3.89
CA GLY A 25 -30.39 -15.18 -3.66
C GLY A 25 -29.50 -15.08 -4.92
N TYR A 26 -30.03 -14.59 -6.05
CA TYR A 26 -29.25 -14.41 -7.27
C TYR A 26 -28.68 -12.99 -7.37
N ASP A 27 -27.36 -12.86 -7.40
CA ASP A 27 -26.67 -11.60 -7.69
C ASP A 27 -26.55 -11.38 -9.21
N VAL A 28 -27.69 -11.04 -9.82
CA VAL A 28 -27.78 -10.75 -11.27
C VAL A 28 -26.79 -9.66 -11.72
N PRO A 29 -26.62 -8.53 -11.00
CA PRO A 29 -25.60 -7.55 -11.38
C PRO A 29 -24.20 -8.16 -11.47
N LEU A 30 -23.80 -9.02 -10.53
CA LEU A 30 -22.48 -9.64 -10.53
C LEU A 30 -22.28 -10.61 -11.71
N GLU A 31 -23.30 -11.42 -12.03
CA GLU A 31 -23.26 -12.33 -13.19
C GLU A 31 -23.13 -11.56 -14.51
N ILE A 32 -23.89 -10.48 -14.66
CA ILE A 32 -23.78 -9.61 -15.85
C ILE A 32 -22.41 -8.93 -15.88
N TYR A 33 -21.88 -8.50 -14.72
CA TYR A 33 -20.52 -7.98 -14.61
C TYR A 33 -19.49 -8.99 -15.13
N GLU A 34 -19.54 -10.25 -14.69
CA GLU A 34 -18.59 -11.28 -15.13
C GLU A 34 -18.68 -11.53 -16.65
N LEU A 35 -19.90 -11.57 -17.20
CA LEU A 35 -20.11 -11.76 -18.63
C LEU A 35 -19.57 -10.57 -19.45
N LEU A 36 -19.82 -9.33 -19.02
CA LEU A 36 -19.28 -8.14 -19.70
C LEU A 36 -17.76 -8.08 -19.59
N TYR A 37 -17.22 -8.35 -18.41
CA TYR A 37 -15.78 -8.34 -18.17
C TYR A 37 -15.04 -9.39 -19.03
N ARG A 38 -15.55 -10.63 -19.09
CA ARG A 38 -15.01 -11.71 -19.95
C ARG A 38 -15.03 -11.36 -21.44
N ASN A 39 -16.01 -10.57 -21.89
CA ASN A 39 -16.12 -10.11 -23.27
C ASN A 39 -15.30 -8.84 -23.57
N GLY A 40 -14.49 -8.36 -22.62
CA GLY A 40 -13.66 -7.16 -22.78
C GLY A 40 -14.41 -5.84 -22.63
N TRP A 41 -15.65 -5.87 -22.11
CA TRP A 41 -16.50 -4.68 -21.95
C TRP A 41 -16.36 -4.08 -20.53
N GLY A 42 -15.13 -4.08 -19.99
CA GLY A 42 -14.86 -3.68 -18.61
C GLY A 42 -15.36 -2.29 -18.23
N ARG A 43 -15.35 -1.33 -19.18
CA ARG A 43 -15.88 0.03 -18.98
C ARG A 43 -17.36 0.07 -18.61
N PHE A 44 -18.16 -0.86 -19.15
CA PHE A 44 -19.59 -0.96 -18.85
C PHE A 44 -19.88 -1.88 -17.66
N ALA A 45 -18.90 -2.71 -17.28
CA ALA A 45 -19.05 -3.65 -16.18
C ALA A 45 -18.96 -2.95 -14.81
N GLY A 46 -18.11 -1.92 -14.66
CA GLY A 46 -17.89 -1.21 -13.38
C GLY A 46 -19.16 -0.81 -12.62
N PRO A 47 -20.14 -0.13 -13.24
CA PRO A 47 -21.39 0.25 -12.56
C PRO A 47 -22.19 -0.95 -12.01
N LEU A 48 -22.17 -2.10 -12.70
CA LEU A 48 -22.87 -3.30 -12.22
C LEU A 48 -22.22 -3.88 -10.96
N LEU A 49 -20.90 -3.78 -10.86
CA LEU A 49 -20.18 -4.20 -9.67
C LEU A 49 -20.49 -3.31 -8.47
N ILE A 50 -20.59 -2.00 -8.67
CA ILE A 50 -21.00 -1.04 -7.64
C ILE A 50 -22.44 -1.35 -7.17
N ILE A 51 -23.35 -1.65 -8.10
CA ILE A 51 -24.72 -2.06 -7.78
C ILE A 51 -24.70 -3.35 -6.95
N SER A 52 -23.96 -4.38 -7.39
CA SER A 52 -23.79 -5.65 -6.65
C SER A 52 -23.29 -5.41 -5.22
N MET A 53 -22.29 -4.53 -5.04
CA MET A 53 -21.79 -4.15 -3.71
C MET A 53 -22.86 -3.50 -2.84
N ALA A 54 -23.65 -2.56 -3.40
CA ALA A 54 -24.71 -1.86 -2.67
C ALA A 54 -25.85 -2.76 -2.20
N PHE A 55 -26.06 -3.91 -2.86
CA PHE A 55 -27.07 -4.90 -2.51
C PHE A 55 -26.51 -6.15 -1.83
N THR A 56 -25.21 -6.16 -1.49
CA THR A 56 -24.60 -7.26 -0.75
C THR A 56 -25.18 -7.29 0.68
N PRO A 57 -25.67 -8.43 1.20
CA PRO A 57 -26.14 -8.51 2.58
C PRO A 57 -25.01 -8.23 3.59
N ASP A 58 -25.30 -7.51 4.68
CA ASP A 58 -24.31 -7.10 5.70
C ASP A 58 -23.40 -8.24 6.20
N ALA A 59 -23.96 -9.45 6.38
CA ALA A 59 -23.21 -10.61 6.83
C ALA A 59 -22.16 -11.05 5.80
N SER A 60 -22.54 -11.09 4.52
CA SER A 60 -21.63 -11.43 3.41
C SER A 60 -20.62 -10.31 3.16
N GLU A 61 -21.04 -9.05 3.25
CA GLU A 61 -20.13 -7.91 3.17
C GLU A 61 -19.05 -7.99 4.25
N ARG A 62 -19.43 -8.26 5.50
CA ARG A 62 -18.49 -8.38 6.61
C ARG A 62 -17.49 -9.52 6.37
N GLU A 63 -17.98 -10.69 5.96
CA GLU A 63 -17.12 -11.83 5.63
C GLU A 63 -16.12 -11.49 4.52
N GLN A 64 -16.59 -10.91 3.42
CA GLN A 64 -15.74 -10.49 2.30
C GLN A 64 -14.71 -9.44 2.73
N LYS A 65 -15.10 -8.44 3.55
CA LYS A 65 -14.18 -7.42 4.06
C LYS A 65 -13.12 -7.99 5.00
N VAL A 66 -13.49 -8.93 5.87
CA VAL A 66 -12.53 -9.63 6.75
C VAL A 66 -11.52 -10.41 5.92
N TRP A 67 -11.98 -11.14 4.89
CA TRP A 67 -11.09 -11.83 3.98
C TRP A 67 -10.15 -10.86 3.24
N ILE A 68 -10.68 -9.76 2.69
CA ILE A 68 -9.89 -8.72 2.02
C ILE A 68 -8.80 -8.23 2.99
N TYR A 69 -9.15 -7.86 4.21
CA TYR A 69 -8.19 -7.39 5.21
C TYR A 69 -7.08 -8.40 5.49
N LYS A 70 -7.43 -9.68 5.71
CA LYS A 70 -6.44 -10.75 5.91
C LYS A 70 -5.50 -10.91 4.72
N MET A 71 -6.04 -10.93 3.51
CA MET A 71 -5.25 -11.03 2.28
C MET A 71 -4.28 -9.85 2.15
N TRP A 72 -4.74 -8.62 2.44
CA TRP A 72 -3.89 -7.45 2.45
C TRP A 72 -2.76 -7.52 3.47
N HIS A 73 -3.06 -8.01 4.67
CA HIS A 73 -2.06 -8.18 5.71
C HIS A 73 -0.93 -9.11 5.24
N VAL A 74 -1.28 -10.28 4.68
CA VAL A 74 -0.30 -11.23 4.15
C VAL A 74 0.52 -10.62 3.00
N LEU A 75 -0.11 -9.87 2.10
CA LEU A 75 0.59 -9.19 1.00
C LEU A 75 1.56 -8.10 1.51
N ASP A 76 1.15 -7.31 2.51
CA ASP A 76 2.01 -6.29 3.12
C ASP A 76 3.18 -6.93 3.88
N GLU A 77 2.95 -8.04 4.59
CA GLU A 77 4.02 -8.83 5.22
C GLU A 77 4.97 -9.45 4.19
N GLU A 78 4.46 -9.96 3.07
CA GLU A 78 5.25 -10.49 1.95
C GLU A 78 6.17 -9.40 1.38
N ASP A 79 5.64 -8.19 1.17
CA ASP A 79 6.41 -7.07 0.66
C ASP A 79 7.43 -6.54 1.68
N ARG A 80 7.08 -6.47 2.98
CA ARG A 80 8.03 -6.15 4.06
C ARG A 80 9.16 -7.17 4.14
N ALA A 81 8.84 -8.47 4.08
CA ALA A 81 9.82 -9.55 4.11
C ALA A 81 10.78 -9.44 2.91
N LYS A 82 10.25 -9.26 1.69
CA LYS A 82 11.06 -9.05 0.49
C LYS A 82 12.00 -7.86 0.63
N GLN A 83 11.49 -6.71 1.06
CA GLN A 83 12.31 -5.51 1.23
C GLN A 83 13.41 -5.67 2.28
N LYS A 84 13.10 -6.34 3.40
CA LYS A 84 14.10 -6.69 4.41
C LYS A 84 15.19 -7.59 3.84
N ALA A 85 14.85 -8.58 3.01
CA ALA A 85 15.83 -9.42 2.35
C ALA A 85 16.69 -8.65 1.34
N PHE A 86 16.11 -7.75 0.56
CA PHE A 86 16.90 -6.87 -0.32
C PHE A 86 17.92 -6.04 0.46
N TRP A 87 17.50 -5.50 1.62
CA TRP A 87 18.42 -4.77 2.49
C TRP A 87 19.53 -5.67 3.03
N LEU A 88 19.20 -6.84 3.55
CA LEU A 88 20.18 -7.80 4.06
C LEU A 88 21.18 -8.25 2.99
N LEU A 89 20.73 -8.49 1.75
CA LEU A 89 21.61 -8.83 0.63
C LEU A 89 22.56 -7.68 0.27
N ALA A 90 22.07 -6.44 0.27
CA ALA A 90 22.90 -5.27 0.02
C ALA A 90 23.93 -5.05 1.15
N GLU A 91 23.54 -5.31 2.39
CA GLU A 91 24.42 -5.23 3.56
C GLU A 91 25.48 -6.35 3.52
N GLU A 92 25.10 -7.58 3.15
CA GLU A 92 26.04 -8.70 2.96
C GLU A 92 27.08 -8.36 1.90
N ASP A 93 26.66 -7.85 0.74
CA ASP A 93 27.58 -7.45 -0.33
C ASP A 93 28.53 -6.33 0.13
N THR A 94 28.01 -5.35 0.88
CA THR A 94 28.83 -4.27 1.46
C THR A 94 29.88 -4.81 2.44
N LEU A 95 29.50 -5.75 3.32
CA LEU A 95 30.39 -6.34 4.31
C LEU A 95 31.40 -7.30 3.68
N ALA A 96 30.98 -8.13 2.72
CA ALA A 96 31.84 -9.08 2.03
C ALA A 96 32.94 -8.40 1.21
N ASN A 97 32.65 -7.22 0.66
CA ASN A 97 33.63 -6.42 -0.09
C ASN A 97 34.53 -5.56 0.82
N ASN A 98 34.29 -5.50 2.14
CA ASN A 98 35.13 -4.76 3.07
C ASN A 98 36.36 -5.60 3.48
N VAL A 99 37.55 -5.19 3.04
CA VAL A 99 38.83 -5.88 3.32
C VAL A 99 39.11 -6.00 4.83
N GLU A 100 38.63 -5.06 5.64
CA GLU A 100 38.86 -5.04 7.10
C GLU A 100 38.11 -6.16 7.84
N ILE A 101 37.12 -6.79 7.20
CA ILE A 101 36.32 -7.86 7.82
C ILE A 101 37.15 -9.07 8.25
N LEU A 102 38.32 -9.28 7.65
CA LEU A 102 39.22 -10.37 8.03
C LEU A 102 39.89 -10.13 9.40
N HIS A 103 39.95 -8.89 9.86
CA HIS A 103 40.66 -8.49 11.06
C HIS A 103 39.76 -7.91 12.15
N ASP A 104 38.56 -7.44 11.80
CA ASP A 104 37.62 -6.86 12.74
C ASP A 104 36.57 -7.90 13.19
N PRO A 105 36.61 -8.37 14.46
CA PRO A 105 35.62 -9.31 14.99
C PRO A 105 34.20 -8.73 15.04
N GLU A 106 34.05 -7.41 15.13
CA GLU A 106 32.74 -6.76 15.13
C GLU A 106 32.09 -6.84 13.74
N LEU A 107 32.85 -6.59 12.68
CA LEU A 107 32.37 -6.76 11.31
C LEU A 107 32.04 -8.23 11.00
N GLN A 108 32.82 -9.19 11.52
CA GLN A 108 32.52 -10.62 11.38
C GLN A 108 31.21 -10.99 12.09
N ALA A 109 31.01 -10.50 13.31
CA ALA A 109 29.76 -10.72 14.04
C ALA A 109 28.56 -10.11 13.30
N LYS A 110 28.73 -8.92 12.70
CA LYS A 110 27.70 -8.27 11.89
C LYS A 110 27.36 -9.07 10.63
N LEU A 111 28.36 -9.58 9.91
CA LEU A 111 28.15 -10.43 8.73
C LEU A 111 27.43 -11.73 9.10
N ALA A 112 27.85 -12.40 10.18
CA ALA A 112 27.19 -13.59 10.67
C ALA A 112 25.71 -13.33 11.01
N HIS A 113 25.40 -12.18 11.63
CA HIS A 113 24.03 -11.76 11.92
C HIS A 113 23.21 -11.51 10.64
N VAL A 114 23.79 -10.87 9.63
CA VAL A 114 23.14 -10.65 8.32
C VAL A 114 22.83 -11.99 7.64
N GLN A 115 23.80 -12.90 7.63
CA GLN A 115 23.65 -14.24 7.05
C GLN A 115 22.61 -15.09 7.78
N GLU A 116 22.56 -15.00 9.10
CA GLU A 116 21.50 -15.62 9.90
C GLU A 116 20.11 -15.04 9.52
N GLY A 117 20.02 -13.71 9.38
CA GLY A 117 18.81 -13.03 8.93
C GLY A 117 18.34 -13.50 7.56
N LEU A 118 19.27 -13.67 6.61
CA LEU A 118 18.99 -14.23 5.28
C LEU A 118 18.57 -15.70 5.34
N GLY A 119 19.17 -16.50 6.23
CA GLY A 119 18.79 -17.90 6.45
C GLY A 119 17.34 -18.06 6.91
N ARG A 120 16.79 -17.09 7.66
CA ARG A 120 15.39 -17.09 8.12
C ARG A 120 14.39 -16.56 7.08
N PHE A 121 14.86 -15.92 6.02
CA PHE A 121 13.98 -15.29 5.02
C PHE A 121 13.20 -16.30 4.18
N ILE A 122 13.84 -17.37 3.67
CA ILE A 122 13.16 -18.38 2.84
C ILE A 122 12.00 -19.04 3.61
N PRO A 123 12.20 -19.55 4.84
CA PRO A 123 11.09 -20.10 5.62
C PRO A 123 9.93 -19.12 5.79
N SER A 124 10.23 -17.85 6.13
CA SER A 124 9.20 -16.83 6.30
C SER A 124 8.41 -16.54 5.03
N LEU A 125 9.05 -16.49 3.85
CA LEU A 125 8.31 -16.37 2.59
C LEU A 125 7.48 -17.60 2.25
N LEU A 126 7.95 -18.80 2.61
CA LEU A 126 7.17 -20.03 2.42
C LEU A 126 5.94 -20.04 3.31
N GLU A 127 6.06 -19.64 4.57
CA GLU A 127 4.94 -19.49 5.50
C GLU A 127 3.89 -18.50 4.96
N LEU A 128 4.31 -17.30 4.54
CA LEU A 128 3.42 -16.32 3.92
C LEU A 128 2.78 -16.84 2.61
N GLY A 129 3.51 -17.63 1.84
CA GLY A 129 2.99 -18.30 0.66
C GLY A 129 1.91 -19.34 0.99
N LEU A 130 2.07 -20.10 2.07
CA LEU A 130 1.07 -21.05 2.56
C LEU A 130 -0.18 -20.32 3.06
N ASP A 131 -0.01 -19.26 3.85
CA ASP A 131 -1.12 -18.43 4.35
C ASP A 131 -1.93 -17.83 3.19
N LYS A 132 -1.23 -17.37 2.14
CA LYS A 132 -1.87 -16.86 0.93
C LYS A 132 -2.66 -17.93 0.18
N CYS A 133 -2.10 -19.13 0.02
CA CYS A 133 -2.82 -20.26 -0.57
C CYS A 133 -4.07 -20.61 0.24
N GLN A 134 -3.95 -20.69 1.56
CA GLN A 134 -5.09 -20.95 2.45
C GLN A 134 -6.16 -19.86 2.32
N LEU A 135 -5.78 -18.59 2.27
CA LEU A 135 -6.73 -17.51 2.08
C LEU A 135 -7.39 -17.56 0.71
N GLU A 136 -6.68 -17.90 -0.37
CA GLU A 136 -7.32 -18.10 -1.68
C GLU A 136 -8.30 -19.28 -1.68
N ASP A 137 -8.00 -20.36 -0.95
CA ASP A 137 -8.93 -21.50 -0.77
C ASP A 137 -10.17 -21.12 0.06
N GLU A 138 -10.03 -20.23 1.04
CA GLU A 138 -11.10 -19.70 1.89
C GLU A 138 -11.81 -18.47 1.30
N ARG A 139 -11.51 -18.11 0.03
CA ARG A 139 -11.99 -16.88 -0.57
C ARG A 139 -13.52 -16.86 -0.70
N PRO A 140 -14.23 -15.92 -0.04
CA PRO A 140 -15.66 -15.79 -0.23
C PRO A 140 -15.95 -15.22 -1.62
N ASP A 141 -16.92 -15.82 -2.30
CA ASP A 141 -17.49 -15.24 -3.51
C ASP A 141 -18.27 -13.97 -3.17
N GLY A 142 -18.24 -13.01 -4.10
CA GLY A 142 -19.08 -11.83 -4.01
C GLY A 142 -18.49 -10.57 -4.63
N ALA A 143 -19.31 -9.53 -4.61
CA ALA A 143 -19.04 -8.23 -5.22
C ALA A 143 -17.74 -7.59 -4.71
N TRP A 144 -17.51 -7.62 -3.40
CA TRP A 144 -16.38 -6.93 -2.77
C TRP A 144 -15.05 -7.61 -3.09
N THR A 145 -15.01 -8.94 -3.05
CA THR A 145 -13.78 -9.67 -3.42
C THR A 145 -13.47 -9.54 -4.91
N ARG A 146 -14.49 -9.49 -5.78
CA ARG A 146 -14.35 -9.25 -7.23
C ARG A 146 -13.92 -7.81 -7.54
N TYR A 147 -14.53 -6.82 -6.90
CA TYR A 147 -14.12 -5.41 -6.97
C TYR A 147 -12.66 -5.25 -6.59
N ARG A 148 -12.24 -5.91 -5.51
CA ARG A 148 -10.85 -5.85 -5.08
C ARG A 148 -9.90 -6.51 -6.07
N SER A 149 -10.25 -7.66 -6.63
CA SER A 149 -9.42 -8.31 -7.67
C SER A 149 -9.39 -7.55 -9.00
N ALA A 150 -10.42 -6.75 -9.29
CA ALA A 150 -10.52 -5.95 -10.49
C ALA A 150 -9.78 -4.61 -10.37
N LYS A 151 -9.73 -4.02 -9.16
CA LYS A 151 -8.89 -2.84 -8.92
C LYS A 151 -7.42 -3.27 -8.98
N PRO A 152 -6.57 -2.60 -9.80
CA PRO A 152 -5.14 -2.84 -9.76
C PRO A 152 -4.63 -2.64 -8.32
N GLY A 153 -3.50 -3.28 -8.00
CA GLY A 153 -2.81 -3.08 -6.72
C GLY A 153 -2.66 -1.60 -6.37
N VAL A 154 -2.35 -1.34 -5.10
CA VAL A 154 -2.17 0.03 -4.58
C VAL A 154 -1.32 0.84 -5.56
N SER A 155 -1.84 1.96 -6.03
CA SER A 155 -1.13 2.78 -7.01
C SER A 155 0.22 3.18 -6.42
N LEU A 156 1.27 3.24 -7.25
CA LEU A 156 2.59 3.70 -6.78
C LEU A 156 2.48 5.06 -6.06
N GLU A 157 1.56 5.92 -6.50
CA GLU A 157 1.31 7.24 -5.92
C GLU A 157 0.69 7.17 -4.51
N SER A 158 -0.26 6.27 -4.28
CA SER A 158 -0.81 6.05 -2.93
C SER A 158 0.22 5.45 -1.99
N GLU A 159 1.12 4.58 -2.48
CA GLU A 159 2.27 4.14 -1.68
C GLU A 159 3.24 5.28 -1.37
N LYS A 160 3.53 6.17 -2.33
CA LYS A 160 4.32 7.40 -2.13
C LYS A 160 3.69 8.30 -1.06
N ARG A 161 2.37 8.50 -1.12
CA ARG A 161 1.61 9.28 -0.12
C ARG A 161 1.70 8.65 1.27
N ARG A 162 1.50 7.33 1.40
CA ARG A 162 1.65 6.59 2.67
C ARG A 162 3.07 6.72 3.23
N CYS A 163 4.09 6.60 2.38
CA CYS A 163 5.49 6.77 2.78
C CYS A 163 5.77 8.19 3.28
N THR A 164 5.22 9.21 2.60
CA THR A 164 5.35 10.62 2.99
C THR A 164 4.74 10.89 4.36
N LEU A 165 3.53 10.38 4.62
CA LEU A 165 2.85 10.53 5.90
C LEU A 165 3.59 9.88 7.08
N ARG A 166 4.37 8.83 6.80
CA ARG A 166 5.24 8.15 7.78
C ARG A 166 6.63 8.79 7.91
N TYR A 167 6.86 9.96 7.29
CA TYR A 167 8.16 10.62 7.21
C TYR A 167 9.26 9.72 6.62
N GLY A 168 8.88 8.86 5.67
CA GLY A 168 9.78 7.95 4.96
C GLY A 168 10.52 8.62 3.78
N CYS A 169 11.07 7.80 2.90
CA CYS A 169 11.91 8.21 1.76
C CYS A 169 11.29 9.32 0.89
N CYS A 170 9.97 9.24 0.64
CA CYS A 170 9.25 10.19 -0.21
C CYS A 170 9.19 11.60 0.37
N SER A 171 9.01 11.73 1.68
CA SER A 171 8.98 13.04 2.33
C SER A 171 10.30 13.83 2.13
N ARG A 172 11.39 13.12 1.82
CA ARG A 172 12.73 13.69 1.62
C ARG A 172 13.09 13.92 0.15
N GLY A 173 12.31 13.39 -0.80
CA GLY A 173 12.65 13.46 -2.22
C GLY A 173 13.97 12.76 -2.59
N CYS A 174 14.33 11.64 -1.93
CA CYS A 174 15.60 10.92 -2.20
C CYS A 174 15.70 10.31 -3.62
N GLY A 175 14.59 10.18 -4.37
CA GLY A 175 14.51 9.43 -5.63
C GLY A 175 14.62 7.89 -5.49
N CYS A 176 15.08 7.39 -4.35
CA CYS A 176 15.35 5.98 -4.07
C CYS A 176 14.12 5.03 -4.10
N CYS A 177 12.92 5.60 -4.22
CA CYS A 177 11.64 4.90 -4.31
C CYS A 177 11.13 4.82 -5.77
N GLU A 178 11.85 5.41 -6.73
CA GLU A 178 11.54 5.42 -8.17
C GLU A 178 12.39 4.39 -8.94
N GLU A 179 13.49 3.96 -8.34
CA GLU A 179 14.36 2.93 -8.91
C GLU A 179 13.80 1.52 -8.66
N VAL A 180 13.74 0.71 -9.71
CA VAL A 180 13.39 -0.71 -9.58
C VAL A 180 14.52 -1.42 -8.83
N ARG A 181 14.20 -2.01 -7.69
CA ARG A 181 15.17 -2.81 -6.95
C ARG A 181 15.28 -4.18 -7.58
N ALA A 182 16.51 -4.59 -7.84
CA ALA A 182 16.80 -5.91 -8.32
C ALA A 182 17.90 -6.56 -7.50
N CYS A 183 17.75 -7.84 -7.18
CA CYS A 183 18.80 -8.65 -6.57
C CYS A 183 18.87 -10.02 -7.23
N ARG A 184 19.97 -10.71 -6.97
CA ARG A 184 20.07 -12.15 -7.22
C ARG A 184 19.97 -12.88 -5.90
N PHE A 185 19.08 -13.86 -5.82
CA PHE A 185 18.95 -14.74 -4.67
C PHE A 185 18.92 -16.19 -5.17
N ASN A 186 19.82 -17.03 -4.67
CA ASN A 186 20.02 -18.40 -5.18
C ASN A 186 20.17 -18.48 -6.72
N GLY A 187 20.83 -17.51 -7.33
CA GLY A 187 21.03 -17.42 -8.78
C GLY A 187 19.81 -16.96 -9.58
N LEU A 188 18.64 -16.77 -8.96
CA LEU A 188 17.44 -16.22 -9.59
C LEU A 188 17.42 -14.70 -9.45
N PHE A 189 17.00 -14.01 -10.51
CA PHE A 189 16.87 -12.56 -10.51
C PHE A 189 15.48 -12.15 -9.99
N TYR A 190 15.46 -11.40 -8.89
CA TYR A 190 14.25 -10.86 -8.30
C TYR A 190 14.21 -9.36 -8.55
N GLN A 191 13.17 -8.89 -9.23
CA GLN A 191 12.85 -7.47 -9.33
C GLN A 191 11.64 -7.19 -8.47
N VAL A 192 11.73 -6.17 -7.63
CA VAL A 192 10.58 -5.65 -6.89
C VAL A 192 10.33 -4.22 -7.31
N LYS A 193 9.17 -4.04 -7.94
CA LYS A 193 8.56 -2.74 -8.24
C LYS A 193 7.63 -2.39 -7.09
N SER A 194 8.17 -2.20 -5.88
CA SER A 194 7.38 -1.71 -4.76
C SER A 194 7.97 -0.45 -4.18
N HIS A 195 7.09 0.41 -3.70
CA HIS A 195 7.47 1.60 -3.00
C HIS A 195 8.12 1.27 -1.65
N CYS A 196 8.88 2.20 -1.07
CA CYS A 196 9.58 1.93 0.20
C CYS A 196 8.62 1.62 1.36
N THR A 197 8.77 0.43 1.95
CA THR A 197 8.27 0.11 3.29
C THR A 197 9.22 0.68 4.36
N GLU A 198 8.91 0.45 5.63
CA GLU A 198 9.80 0.73 6.75
C GLU A 198 11.15 -0.02 6.67
N TYR A 199 11.23 -1.10 5.87
CA TYR A 199 12.44 -1.90 5.67
C TYR A 199 13.27 -1.49 4.45
N CYS A 200 12.92 -0.38 3.80
CA CYS A 200 13.82 0.21 2.83
C CYS A 200 15.16 0.59 3.49
N GLY A 201 16.29 0.19 2.88
CA GLY A 201 17.62 0.51 3.41
C GLY A 201 17.88 2.01 3.61
N CYS A 202 17.26 2.89 2.81
CA CYS A 202 17.33 4.34 3.03
C CYS A 202 16.52 4.77 4.27
N CYS A 203 15.34 4.19 4.48
CA CYS A 203 14.51 4.45 5.67
C CYS A 203 15.19 3.92 6.95
N ILE A 204 15.77 2.72 6.91
CA ILE A 204 16.50 2.13 8.04
C ILE A 204 17.69 3.02 8.43
N ARG A 205 18.58 3.33 7.48
CA ARG A 205 19.76 4.18 7.73
C ARG A 205 19.39 5.53 8.32
N TYR A 206 18.32 6.14 7.82
CA TYR A 206 17.84 7.41 8.35
C TYR A 206 17.28 7.29 9.76
N ARG A 207 16.47 6.26 10.03
CA ARG A 207 15.94 6.02 11.37
C ARG A 207 17.07 5.78 12.36
N ASP A 208 18.11 5.07 11.95
CA ASP A 208 19.26 4.82 12.81
C ASP A 208 20.12 6.08 13.00
N SER A 209 20.26 6.96 12.00
CA SER A 209 20.91 8.26 12.19
C SER A 209 20.16 9.14 13.19
N LEU A 210 18.81 9.13 13.16
CA LEU A 210 17.99 9.84 14.13
C LEU A 210 18.13 9.27 15.56
N LYS A 211 18.36 7.96 15.71
CA LYS A 211 18.63 7.36 17.03
C LYS A 211 19.97 7.82 17.58
N ILE A 212 21.01 7.82 16.74
CA ILE A 212 22.35 8.29 17.11
C ILE A 212 22.28 9.77 17.55
N GLU A 213 21.60 10.64 16.80
CA GLU A 213 21.43 12.04 17.17
C GLU A 213 20.75 12.21 18.54
N ARG A 214 19.74 11.38 18.85
CA ARG A 214 19.06 11.39 20.16
C ARG A 214 19.96 10.90 21.30
N GLU A 215 20.88 9.99 21.05
CA GLU A 215 21.81 9.45 22.04
C GLU A 215 23.01 10.39 22.27
N VAL A 216 23.45 11.11 21.22
CA VAL A 216 24.60 12.02 21.26
C VAL A 216 24.26 13.38 21.85
N VAL A 217 22.99 13.80 21.82
CA VAL A 217 22.53 14.91 22.66
C VAL A 217 22.29 14.32 24.04
N PRO A 218 23.24 14.41 25.01
CA PRO A 218 22.86 14.16 26.38
C PRO A 218 21.68 15.07 26.62
N VAL A 219 20.55 14.51 27.04
CA VAL A 219 19.49 15.28 27.67
C VAL A 219 20.21 15.99 28.79
N GLY A 220 20.65 17.22 28.51
CA GLY A 220 21.14 18.12 29.52
C GLY A 220 19.99 18.08 30.49
N ILE A 221 20.24 17.46 31.64
CA ILE A 221 19.43 17.63 32.81
C ILE A 221 19.49 19.14 32.98
N LEU A 222 18.53 19.85 32.36
CA LEU A 222 18.27 21.23 32.66
C LEU A 222 18.21 21.18 34.17
N PRO A 223 19.07 21.94 34.87
CA PRO A 223 19.00 22.03 36.31
C PRO A 223 17.52 22.14 36.63
N ARG A 224 17.03 21.21 37.46
CA ARG A 224 15.68 21.27 37.99
C ARG A 224 15.67 22.53 38.83
N ASP A 225 15.52 23.67 38.17
CA ASP A 225 15.48 24.97 38.78
C ASP A 225 14.30 24.87 39.73
N LYS A 226 14.60 25.16 40.99
CA LYS A 226 13.72 25.15 42.16
C LYS A 226 12.58 26.17 42.00
N TYR A 227 11.76 26.04 40.97
CA TYR A 227 10.53 26.81 40.77
C TYR A 227 9.27 25.99 41.06
N GLU A 228 9.40 24.89 41.82
CA GLU A 228 8.27 24.26 42.51
C GLU A 228 7.92 25.06 43.79
N GLU A 229 7.54 26.34 43.71
CA GLU A 229 6.81 26.97 44.82
C GLU A 229 5.94 28.21 44.52
N GLU A 230 5.61 28.54 43.26
CA GLU A 230 4.83 29.77 43.01
C GLU A 230 3.71 29.70 41.94
N THR A 231 3.08 28.53 41.73
CA THR A 231 1.87 28.47 40.88
C THR A 231 0.76 27.58 41.43
N ARG A 232 0.48 27.67 42.74
CA ARG A 232 -0.75 27.10 43.34
C ARG A 232 -2.00 28.01 43.21
N GLY A 233 -1.96 29.03 42.35
CA GLY A 233 -2.97 30.11 42.39
C GLY A 233 -3.43 30.67 41.04
N ARG A 234 -3.41 29.94 39.93
CA ARG A 234 -4.00 30.45 38.66
C ARG A 234 -5.20 29.63 38.23
N ARG A 235 -6.35 30.28 38.30
CA ARG A 235 -7.69 29.83 37.87
C ARG A 235 -7.66 29.28 36.45
N ARG A 236 -8.51 28.28 36.22
CA ARG A 236 -8.99 27.83 34.92
C ARG A 236 -9.39 29.04 34.07
N GLU A 237 -8.59 29.36 33.06
CA GLU A 237 -9.06 30.07 31.87
C GLU A 237 -9.27 29.03 30.78
N THR A 238 -10.47 29.07 30.23
CA THR A 238 -11.02 28.20 29.20
C THR A 238 -10.14 28.16 27.95
N PHE A 239 -9.80 26.94 27.54
CA PHE A 239 -9.11 26.64 26.29
C PHE A 239 -9.95 27.10 25.10
N ASN A 240 -9.41 28.01 24.28
CA ASN A 240 -10.03 28.49 23.05
C ASN A 240 -9.37 27.77 21.85
N PRO A 241 -10.06 26.88 21.13
CA PRO A 241 -9.46 26.03 20.10
C PRO A 241 -9.18 26.74 18.75
N ASP A 242 -9.49 28.04 18.61
CA ASP A 242 -9.44 28.73 17.31
C ASP A 242 -8.05 29.27 16.89
N VAL A 243 -6.97 28.94 17.59
CA VAL A 243 -5.62 29.51 17.34
C VAL A 243 -4.63 28.50 16.74
N LEU A 244 -5.11 27.47 16.03
CA LEU A 244 -4.25 26.49 15.34
C LEU A 244 -4.35 26.55 13.82
N ASN A 245 -4.60 27.73 13.23
CA ASN A 245 -4.80 27.86 11.79
C ASN A 245 -3.99 28.96 11.09
N SER A 246 -2.77 29.24 11.56
CA SER A 246 -1.87 30.10 10.79
C SER A 246 -0.40 29.71 10.95
N GLN A 247 0.22 29.43 9.81
CA GLN A 247 1.68 29.37 9.57
C GLN A 247 2.35 28.00 9.73
N ILE A 248 2.03 27.08 8.81
CA ILE A 248 3.04 26.15 8.28
C ILE A 248 3.24 26.53 6.81
N PRO A 249 4.43 26.97 6.38
CA PRO A 249 4.69 27.26 4.98
C PRO A 249 4.71 25.94 4.19
N ILE A 250 3.74 25.79 3.27
CA ILE A 250 3.75 24.73 2.26
C ILE A 250 4.75 25.16 1.17
N PRO A 251 5.85 24.43 0.92
CA PRO A 251 6.71 24.75 -0.20
C PRO A 251 5.99 24.37 -1.51
N HIS A 252 5.73 25.39 -2.34
CA HIS A 252 5.30 25.22 -3.72
C HIS A 252 6.43 24.55 -4.51
N PHE A 253 6.21 23.32 -4.97
CA PHE A 253 7.09 22.63 -5.91
C PHE A 253 6.41 22.60 -7.28
N ASP A 254 6.96 23.36 -8.22
CA ASP A 254 6.62 23.26 -9.65
C ASP A 254 7.31 22.03 -10.24
N PHE A 255 6.52 21.03 -10.64
CA PHE A 255 6.99 19.95 -11.50
C PHE A 255 6.80 20.36 -12.96
N SER A 256 7.89 20.75 -13.61
CA SER A 256 8.02 20.69 -15.06
C SER A 256 9.31 19.94 -15.39
N ALA A 257 9.17 18.71 -15.85
CA ALA A 257 10.27 17.94 -16.42
C ALA A 257 9.72 17.04 -17.54
N ASP A 258 9.84 17.55 -18.76
CA ASP A 258 9.87 16.75 -19.98
C ASP A 258 11.00 15.71 -19.86
N TYR A 259 10.66 14.41 -19.90
CA TYR A 259 11.65 13.35 -20.11
C TYR A 259 11.28 12.53 -21.35
N ARG A 260 12.04 12.77 -22.43
CA ARG A 260 12.13 11.88 -23.59
C ARG A 260 13.00 10.68 -23.24
N HIS A 261 12.49 9.49 -23.44
CA HIS A 261 13.29 8.26 -23.45
C HIS A 261 14.06 8.13 -24.77
N THR A 262 15.38 8.11 -24.70
CA THR A 262 16.23 7.45 -25.69
C THR A 262 16.89 6.25 -25.02
N SER A 263 16.57 5.04 -25.48
CA SER A 263 17.31 3.82 -25.15
C SER A 263 17.89 3.24 -26.44
N PRO A 264 19.15 2.73 -26.45
CA PRO A 264 19.77 2.16 -27.63
C PRO A 264 19.33 0.70 -27.85
N GLY A 265 19.18 0.35 -29.13
CA GLY A 265 18.61 -0.91 -29.59
C GLY A 265 19.46 -2.15 -29.35
N PHE A 266 18.77 -3.26 -29.10
CA PHE A 266 19.24 -4.62 -29.32
C PHE A 266 18.19 -5.41 -30.12
N HIS A 267 18.57 -5.76 -31.35
CA HIS A 267 18.00 -6.81 -32.21
C HIS A 267 18.12 -8.19 -31.53
N ASP A 268 17.36 -9.26 -31.78
CA ASP A 268 16.17 -9.54 -32.60
C ASP A 268 15.51 -10.79 -31.96
N SER A 269 14.19 -10.76 -31.76
CA SER A 269 13.34 -11.94 -31.62
C SER A 269 11.89 -11.54 -31.91
N PRO A 270 11.09 -12.36 -32.62
CA PRO A 270 9.80 -11.94 -33.13
C PRO A 270 8.79 -11.77 -31.98
N LEU A 271 8.46 -10.51 -31.71
CA LEU A 271 7.49 -10.07 -30.72
C LEU A 271 6.07 -10.44 -31.16
N ARG A 272 5.38 -11.17 -30.28
CA ARG A 272 3.92 -11.18 -30.19
C ARG A 272 3.54 -9.83 -29.56
N GLU A 273 2.92 -8.95 -30.33
CA GLU A 273 2.46 -7.64 -29.88
C GLU A 273 1.60 -7.78 -28.62
N ARG A 274 2.09 -7.19 -27.52
CA ARG A 274 1.37 -7.07 -26.26
C ARG A 274 0.70 -5.68 -26.27
N PRO A 275 -0.61 -5.56 -26.05
CA PRO A 275 -1.27 -4.25 -26.05
C PRO A 275 -0.73 -3.37 -24.92
N ASP A 276 -0.50 -2.10 -25.24
CA ASP A 276 -0.06 -1.04 -24.35
C ASP A 276 -1.12 -0.76 -23.26
N PRO A 277 -0.81 -0.81 -21.96
CA PRO A 277 -1.77 -0.51 -20.90
C PRO A 277 -1.60 0.95 -20.46
N THR A 278 -1.88 1.91 -21.32
CA THR A 278 -2.08 3.31 -20.90
C THR A 278 -3.58 3.56 -20.68
N MET A 279 -4.09 2.97 -19.60
CA MET A 279 -5.45 3.23 -19.10
C MET A 279 -5.35 4.33 -18.04
N TYR A 280 -5.63 5.57 -18.42
CA TYR A 280 -5.86 6.65 -17.47
C TYR A 280 -7.22 6.42 -16.78
N PHE A 281 -7.19 6.23 -15.46
CA PHE A 281 -8.38 6.28 -14.60
C PHE A 281 -8.62 7.74 -14.19
N SER A 282 -9.90 8.11 -14.07
CA SER A 282 -10.38 9.48 -13.87
C SER A 282 -10.27 9.91 -12.41
N ASP A 283 -10.05 11.20 -12.15
CA ASP A 283 -9.78 11.86 -10.84
C ASP A 283 -10.82 11.69 -9.70
N SER A 284 -11.79 10.78 -9.82
CA SER A 284 -12.77 10.50 -8.75
C SER A 284 -12.27 9.49 -7.70
N GLU A 285 -11.00 9.06 -7.76
CA GLU A 285 -10.43 8.02 -6.88
C GLU A 285 -9.87 8.56 -5.55
N GLU A 286 -9.58 9.86 -5.43
CA GLU A 286 -8.96 10.43 -4.22
C GLU A 286 -9.90 10.49 -3.00
N GLU A 287 -11.20 10.67 -3.20
CA GLU A 287 -12.17 10.75 -2.10
C GLU A 287 -12.47 9.37 -1.47
N GLU A 288 -12.47 8.30 -2.26
CA GLU A 288 -12.77 6.93 -1.80
C GLU A 288 -11.58 6.31 -1.04
N GLU A 289 -10.35 6.61 -1.46
CA GLU A 289 -9.12 6.15 -0.81
C GLU A 289 -8.92 6.79 0.58
N THR A 290 -9.32 8.04 0.74
CA THR A 290 -9.33 8.74 2.04
C THR A 290 -10.29 8.07 3.04
N GLY A 291 -11.39 7.49 2.54
CA GLY A 291 -12.35 6.74 3.36
C GLY A 291 -11.80 5.44 3.95
N MET A 292 -10.98 4.68 3.20
CA MET A 292 -10.31 3.47 3.73
C MET A 292 -9.20 3.80 4.74
N LEU A 293 -8.42 4.85 4.51
CA LEU A 293 -7.40 5.30 5.47
C LEU A 293 -8.02 5.77 6.80
N LEU A 294 -9.18 6.44 6.74
CA LEU A 294 -9.94 6.82 7.94
C LEU A 294 -10.52 5.60 8.69
N LEU A 295 -10.87 4.52 7.98
CA LEU A 295 -11.33 3.28 8.59
C LEU A 295 -10.19 2.55 9.32
N GLU A 296 -9.00 2.46 8.72
CA GLU A 296 -7.79 1.93 9.38
C GLU A 296 -7.43 2.73 10.63
N GLN A 297 -7.54 4.07 10.56
CA GLN A 297 -7.22 4.94 11.70
C GLN A 297 -8.23 4.82 12.84
N ARG A 298 -9.50 4.49 12.54
CA ARG A 298 -10.56 4.31 13.54
C ARG A 298 -10.44 2.96 14.26
N ILE A 299 -10.09 1.89 13.54
CA ILE A 299 -9.90 0.55 14.13
C ILE A 299 -8.72 0.56 15.13
N VAL A 300 -7.64 1.28 14.84
CA VAL A 300 -6.48 1.42 15.75
C VAL A 300 -6.79 2.25 17.00
N GLN A 301 -7.87 3.04 17.02
CA GLN A 301 -8.28 3.83 18.20
C GLN A 301 -9.29 3.12 19.10
N GLU A 302 -9.87 2.01 18.64
CA GLU A 302 -10.87 1.22 19.39
C GLU A 302 -10.27 -0.03 20.08
N GLU A 303 -8.97 -0.29 19.87
CA GLU A 303 -8.15 -1.28 20.62
C GLU A 303 -7.27 -0.60 21.69
#